data_AF-A0A9X8DLG0-F1
#
_entry.id   AF-A0A9X8DLG0-F1
#
_cell.length_a   1.000
_cell.length_b   1.000
_cell.length_c   1.000
_cell.angle_alpha   90.00
_cell.angle_beta   90.00
_cell.angle_gamma   90.00
#
_symmetry.space_group_name_H-M   'P 1'
#
loop_
_entity.id
_entity.type
_entity.pdbx_description
1 polymer ?
#
loop_
_entity_poly.entity_id
_entity_poly.type
_entity_poly.pdbx_seq_one_letter_code
_entity_poly.pdbx_strand_id
1 'polypeptide(L)'
;DAAAMAVQYGTKDKLCGPMLAAVKANVSLTHAFANYTLVKYGHAFGFGCFYDTGCLKSNVDRWPEGRSWRWQKCSQLAYFQVAPHAGSLRSSIVNLDYHEQQCFDIFGDAVDPSAGVADNIQRYGGDKPKGHNIFYANAGDDPWQRASVTSTLSLDQPFYLAKCDLCGHCGDLGDGSVDPAPRKYQKELIREYIAKWVAPWTAKAAADAKVNAAAVTVVHNNAPVVGESLNQASNVSFLVLLPILCLFLAFKAIMHVDLVRDAAATVRTSLL
;
A
#
# COMPACT_ATOMS: atom_id res chain seq x y z
N ASP A 1 -4.38 12.47 12.66
CA ASP A 1 -4.91 11.84 11.44
C ASP A 1 -5.59 12.86 10.54
N ALA A 2 -6.62 13.58 11.00
CA ALA A 2 -7.31 14.64 10.20
C ALA A 2 -6.35 15.62 9.49
N ALA A 3 -5.38 16.19 10.21
CA ALA A 3 -4.40 17.09 9.61
C ALA A 3 -3.52 16.41 8.55
N ALA A 4 -3.00 15.22 8.85
CA ALA A 4 -2.16 14.47 7.92
C ALA A 4 -2.93 14.07 6.66
N MET A 5 -4.17 13.57 6.80
CA MET A 5 -5.04 13.20 5.68
C MET A 5 -5.36 14.40 4.80
N ALA A 6 -5.59 15.58 5.38
CA ALA A 6 -5.86 16.79 4.61
C ALA A 6 -4.71 17.11 3.65
N VAL A 7 -3.48 17.03 4.15
CA VAL A 7 -2.27 17.26 3.36
C VAL A 7 -2.04 16.12 2.36
N GLN A 8 -2.16 14.87 2.84
CA GLN A 8 -1.99 13.65 2.06
C GLN A 8 -2.87 13.64 0.80
N TYR A 9 -4.10 14.14 0.89
CA TYR A 9 -5.07 14.16 -0.20
C TYR A 9 -5.26 15.55 -0.83
N GLY A 10 -4.22 16.39 -0.80
CA GLY A 10 -4.16 17.62 -1.61
C GLY A 10 -5.13 18.71 -1.17
N THR A 11 -5.48 18.76 0.11
CA THR A 11 -6.40 19.77 0.69
C THR A 11 -5.78 20.51 1.87
N LYS A 12 -4.45 20.68 1.86
CA LYS A 12 -3.72 21.40 2.91
C LYS A 12 -4.19 22.85 3.04
N ASP A 13 -4.60 23.49 1.93
CA ASP A 13 -5.16 24.84 1.90
C ASP A 13 -6.44 24.94 2.76
N LYS A 14 -7.30 23.91 2.70
CA LYS A 14 -8.54 23.82 3.49
C LYS A 14 -8.26 23.66 4.98
N LEU A 15 -7.14 23.04 5.34
CA LEU A 15 -6.66 22.96 6.72
C LEU A 15 -6.05 24.29 7.16
N CYS A 16 -5.09 24.81 6.40
CA CYS A 16 -4.28 25.96 6.77
C CYS A 16 -5.11 27.25 6.90
N GLY A 17 -6.11 27.47 6.06
CA GLY A 17 -6.94 28.68 6.10
C GLY A 17 -7.56 28.95 7.48
N PRO A 18 -8.39 28.04 8.01
CA PRO A 18 -8.96 28.16 9.36
C PRO A 18 -7.91 28.25 10.46
N MET A 19 -6.77 27.54 10.35
CA MET A 19 -5.70 27.59 11.36
C MET A 19 -5.03 28.96 11.40
N LEU A 20 -4.67 29.51 10.23
CA LEU A 20 -4.05 30.83 10.13
C LEU A 20 -5.00 31.94 10.60
N ALA A 21 -6.29 31.84 10.28
CA ALA A 21 -7.31 32.76 10.77
C ALA A 21 -7.39 32.72 12.30
N ALA A 22 -7.36 31.52 12.90
CA ALA A 22 -7.40 31.36 14.35
C ALA A 22 -6.18 31.97 15.04
N VAL A 23 -4.97 31.73 14.50
CA VAL A 23 -3.72 32.34 15.00
C VAL A 23 -3.79 33.87 14.90
N LYS A 24 -4.21 34.40 13.75
CA LYS A 24 -4.31 35.85 13.52
C LYS A 24 -5.31 36.53 14.45
N ALA A 25 -6.43 35.87 14.76
CA ALA A 25 -7.45 36.37 15.66
C ALA A 25 -7.14 36.10 17.15
N ASN A 26 -6.01 35.44 17.46
CA ASN A 26 -5.64 35.01 18.81
C ASN A 26 -6.75 34.20 19.51
N VAL A 27 -7.39 33.29 18.77
CA VAL A 27 -8.43 32.38 19.28
C VAL A 27 -7.94 30.94 19.36
N SER A 28 -8.70 30.07 20.05
CA SER A 28 -8.32 28.68 20.28
C SER A 28 -8.08 27.91 18.98
N LEU A 29 -6.82 27.54 18.75
CA LEU A 29 -6.41 26.73 17.60
C LEU A 29 -7.00 25.31 17.68
N THR A 30 -7.13 24.75 18.89
CA THR A 30 -7.77 23.45 19.13
C THR A 30 -9.24 23.48 18.72
N HIS A 31 -9.98 24.54 19.07
CA HIS A 31 -11.38 24.67 18.69
C HIS A 31 -11.53 24.85 17.17
N ALA A 32 -10.69 25.69 16.56
CA ALA A 32 -10.66 25.84 15.12
C ALA A 32 -10.37 24.50 14.40
N PHE A 33 -9.43 23.71 14.93
CA PHE A 33 -9.06 22.41 14.36
C PHE A 33 -10.15 21.36 14.53
N ALA A 34 -10.81 21.33 15.69
CA ALA A 34 -11.97 20.48 15.92
C ALA A 34 -13.10 20.83 14.95
N ASN A 35 -13.43 22.11 14.79
CA ASN A 35 -14.46 22.55 13.85
C ASN A 35 -14.11 22.20 12.40
N TYR A 36 -12.87 22.44 11.97
CA TYR A 36 -12.37 21.99 10.67
C TYR A 36 -12.57 20.49 10.47
N THR A 37 -12.18 19.68 11.47
CA THR A 37 -12.26 18.21 11.39
C THR A 37 -13.71 17.75 11.25
N LEU A 38 -14.64 18.32 12.01
CA LEU A 38 -16.07 18.00 11.96
C LEU A 38 -16.67 18.38 10.60
N VAL A 39 -16.35 19.57 10.08
CA VAL A 39 -16.85 20.03 8.77
C VAL A 39 -16.29 19.18 7.64
N LYS A 40 -15.00 18.82 7.68
CA LYS A 40 -14.32 18.11 6.60
C LYS A 40 -14.61 16.61 6.57
N TYR A 41 -14.67 15.97 7.75
CA TYR A 41 -14.71 14.51 7.88
C TYR A 41 -15.96 13.99 8.60
N GLY A 42 -16.82 14.88 9.10
CA GLY A 42 -18.03 14.53 9.83
C GLY A 42 -17.80 14.24 11.31
N HIS A 43 -18.90 14.20 12.06
CA HIS A 43 -18.87 13.96 13.51
C HIS A 43 -18.27 12.61 13.90
N ALA A 44 -18.35 11.61 13.00
CA ALA A 44 -17.87 10.25 13.23
C ALA A 44 -16.36 10.04 13.16
N PHE A 45 -15.63 11.02 12.63
CA PHE A 45 -14.21 10.84 12.37
C PHE A 45 -13.39 10.52 13.63
N GLY A 46 -13.70 11.16 14.76
CA GLY A 46 -12.92 11.03 15.99
C GLY A 46 -13.23 9.81 16.86
N PHE A 47 -14.28 9.04 16.56
CA PHE A 47 -14.75 7.94 17.41
C PHE A 47 -14.75 6.57 16.72
N GLY A 48 -14.08 6.45 15.57
CA GLY A 48 -13.90 5.16 14.91
C GLY A 48 -13.10 4.18 15.77
N CYS A 49 -13.40 2.88 15.63
CA CYS A 49 -12.76 1.80 16.39
C CYS A 49 -11.23 1.84 16.33
N PHE A 50 -10.64 2.31 15.23
CA PHE A 50 -9.18 2.45 15.09
C PHE A 50 -8.52 3.33 16.18
N TYR A 51 -9.29 4.25 16.77
CA TYR A 51 -8.86 5.15 17.85
C TYR A 51 -9.26 4.66 19.25
N ASP A 52 -10.01 3.56 19.34
CA ASP A 52 -10.51 2.97 20.58
C ASP A 52 -9.82 1.64 20.85
N THR A 53 -8.92 1.63 21.85
CA THR A 53 -8.17 0.45 22.27
C THR A 53 -9.10 -0.69 22.69
N GLY A 54 -10.16 -0.40 23.44
CA GLY A 54 -11.12 -1.41 23.91
C GLY A 54 -11.88 -2.03 22.74
N CYS A 55 -12.24 -1.22 21.75
CA CYS A 55 -12.86 -1.72 20.53
C CYS A 55 -11.93 -2.64 19.74
N LEU A 56 -10.66 -2.26 19.52
CA LEU A 56 -9.66 -3.08 18.81
C LEU A 56 -9.33 -4.38 19.54
N LYS A 57 -9.41 -4.39 20.88
CA LYS A 57 -9.22 -5.57 21.71
C LYS A 57 -10.39 -6.55 21.59
N SER A 58 -11.62 -6.06 21.73
CA SER A 58 -12.81 -6.91 21.93
C SER A 58 -13.58 -7.26 20.67
N ASN A 59 -13.45 -6.50 19.58
CA ASN A 59 -14.25 -6.70 18.35
C ASN A 59 -13.38 -7.14 17.16
N VAL A 60 -12.78 -8.33 17.28
CA VAL A 60 -11.81 -8.88 16.30
C VAL A 60 -12.40 -8.94 14.88
N ASP A 61 -13.63 -9.43 14.73
CA ASP A 61 -14.25 -9.66 13.41
C ASP A 61 -14.85 -8.41 12.76
N ARG A 62 -15.14 -7.38 13.56
CA ARG A 62 -15.89 -6.20 13.09
C ARG A 62 -15.02 -5.18 12.35
N TRP A 63 -13.69 -5.20 12.57
CA TRP A 63 -12.76 -4.21 12.01
C TRP A 63 -11.45 -4.85 11.54
N PRO A 64 -11.52 -5.81 10.60
CA PRO A 64 -10.36 -6.58 10.18
C PRO A 64 -9.24 -5.67 9.64
N GLU A 65 -9.57 -4.64 8.87
CA GLU A 65 -8.57 -3.73 8.29
C GLU A 65 -7.84 -2.90 9.35
N GLY A 66 -8.58 -2.23 10.24
CA GLY A 66 -8.02 -1.36 11.27
C GLY A 66 -7.18 -2.14 12.29
N ARG A 67 -7.65 -3.35 12.66
CA ARG A 67 -6.93 -4.23 13.59
C ARG A 67 -5.71 -4.87 12.94
N SER A 68 -5.79 -5.28 11.67
CA SER A 68 -4.64 -5.82 10.92
C SER A 68 -3.55 -4.76 10.71
N TRP A 69 -3.94 -3.52 10.38
CA TRP A 69 -2.99 -2.42 10.31
C TRP A 69 -2.37 -2.12 11.69
N ARG A 70 -3.17 -2.19 12.76
CA ARG A 70 -2.65 -2.05 14.13
C ARG A 70 -1.64 -3.16 14.44
N TRP A 71 -1.92 -4.40 14.07
CA TRP A 71 -1.01 -5.53 14.24
C TRP A 71 0.33 -5.29 13.56
N GLN A 72 0.35 -4.87 12.29
CA GLN A 72 1.60 -4.59 11.56
C GLN A 72 2.42 -3.47 12.24
N LYS A 73 1.76 -2.42 12.72
CA LYS A 73 2.43 -1.37 13.51
C LYS A 73 3.02 -1.90 14.81
N CYS A 74 2.29 -2.76 15.51
CA CYS A 74 2.73 -3.29 16.81
C CYS A 74 3.78 -4.40 16.68
N SER A 75 3.83 -5.12 15.57
CA SER A 75 4.72 -6.29 15.43
C SER A 75 5.96 -6.05 14.58
N GLN A 76 5.97 -5.03 13.72
CA GLN A 76 7.04 -4.89 12.70
C GLN A 76 7.44 -3.45 12.39
N LEU A 77 6.48 -2.53 12.35
CA LEU A 77 6.71 -1.21 11.73
C LEU A 77 6.89 -0.06 12.74
N ALA A 78 6.35 -0.21 13.96
CA ALA A 78 6.22 0.86 14.97
C ALA A 78 5.81 2.22 14.36
N TYR A 79 4.86 2.19 13.42
CA TYR A 79 4.42 3.38 12.69
C TYR A 79 3.56 4.28 13.58
N PHE A 80 4.20 4.94 14.53
CA PHE A 80 3.59 5.66 15.64
C PHE A 80 3.69 7.17 15.42
N GLN A 81 2.53 7.83 15.31
CA GLN A 81 2.48 9.27 15.09
C GLN A 81 2.47 10.01 16.43
N VAL A 82 3.62 10.04 17.08
CA VAL A 82 3.79 10.73 18.35
C VAL A 82 3.56 12.24 18.23
N ALA A 83 3.15 12.87 19.32
CA ALA A 83 3.02 14.32 19.41
C ALA A 83 4.41 14.99 19.29
N PRO A 84 4.56 16.03 18.44
CA PRO A 84 5.75 16.86 18.46
C PRO A 84 6.02 17.48 19.84
N HIS A 85 7.30 17.63 20.21
CA HIS A 85 7.72 18.14 21.52
C HIS A 85 7.24 19.58 21.83
N ALA A 86 7.03 20.41 20.81
CA ALA A 86 6.58 21.78 20.96
C ALA A 86 5.67 22.20 19.80
N GLY A 87 4.79 23.18 20.05
CA GLY A 87 3.92 23.79 19.02
C GLY A 87 2.90 22.84 18.39
N SER A 88 2.57 21.74 19.07
CA SER A 88 1.65 20.70 18.59
C SER A 88 0.20 20.93 19.05
N LEU A 89 -0.76 20.69 18.16
CA LEU A 89 -2.17 20.53 18.52
C LEU A 89 -2.51 19.12 19.03
N ARG A 90 -1.68 18.12 18.70
CA ARG A 90 -1.81 16.77 19.24
C ARG A 90 -1.37 16.78 20.70
N SER A 91 -2.21 16.23 21.57
CA SER A 91 -1.95 16.06 23.00
C SER A 91 -0.60 15.37 23.24
N SER A 92 0.18 15.88 24.19
CA SER A 92 1.48 15.30 24.60
C SER A 92 1.36 13.90 25.20
N ILE A 93 0.15 13.49 25.62
CA ILE A 93 -0.14 12.12 26.07
C ILE A 93 0.06 11.11 24.93
N VAL A 94 -0.11 11.51 23.67
CA VAL A 94 0.10 10.63 22.51
C VAL A 94 1.61 10.55 22.21
N ASN A 95 2.35 9.88 23.08
CA ASN A 95 3.79 9.64 22.97
C ASN A 95 4.08 8.18 22.57
N LEU A 96 5.35 7.77 22.63
CA LEU A 96 5.76 6.40 22.31
C LEU A 96 5.14 5.39 23.28
N ASP A 97 5.27 5.62 24.59
CA ASP A 97 4.72 4.76 25.65
C ASP A 97 3.21 4.52 25.48
N TYR A 98 2.44 5.56 25.12
CA TYR A 98 1.02 5.43 24.81
C TYR A 98 0.75 4.43 23.69
N HIS A 99 1.56 4.45 22.63
CA HIS A 99 1.40 3.55 21.50
C HIS A 99 1.84 2.11 21.83
N GLU A 100 2.94 1.95 22.57
CA GLU A 100 3.41 0.64 23.02
C GLU A 100 2.44 0.00 24.01
N GLN A 101 1.92 0.77 24.97
CA GLN A 101 0.88 0.30 25.88
C GLN A 101 -0.39 -0.10 25.13
N GLN A 102 -0.82 0.70 24.15
CA GLN A 102 -1.96 0.34 23.31
C GLN A 102 -1.72 -0.98 22.55
N CYS A 103 -0.50 -1.21 22.06
CA CYS A 103 -0.14 -2.47 21.42
C CYS A 103 -0.25 -3.66 22.37
N PHE A 104 0.32 -3.53 23.57
CA PHE A 104 0.23 -4.54 24.62
C PHE A 104 -1.22 -4.79 25.05
N ASP A 105 -2.03 -3.75 25.20
CA ASP A 105 -3.42 -3.88 25.63
C ASP A 105 -4.28 -4.68 24.65
N ILE A 106 -3.99 -4.57 23.34
CA ILE A 106 -4.76 -5.20 22.25
C ILE A 106 -4.26 -6.62 21.97
N PHE A 107 -2.95 -6.86 22.00
CA PHE A 107 -2.34 -8.10 21.51
C PHE A 107 -1.51 -8.88 22.55
N GLY A 108 -1.26 -8.30 23.73
CA GLY A 108 -0.44 -8.90 24.79
C GLY A 108 0.99 -9.14 24.33
N ASP A 109 1.60 -10.20 24.87
CA ASP A 109 3.00 -10.60 24.59
C ASP A 109 3.25 -11.10 23.16
N ALA A 110 2.20 -11.15 22.32
CA ALA A 110 2.34 -11.55 20.92
C ALA A 110 3.03 -10.48 20.06
N VAL A 111 3.21 -9.27 20.58
CA VAL A 111 3.84 -8.15 19.89
C VAL A 111 4.93 -7.51 20.74
N ASP A 112 6.06 -7.20 20.10
CA ASP A 112 7.13 -6.36 20.62
C ASP A 112 7.50 -5.37 19.51
N PRO A 113 7.02 -4.11 19.57
CA PRO A 113 7.28 -3.13 18.52
C PRO A 113 8.77 -2.87 18.30
N SER A 114 9.57 -2.88 19.36
CA SER A 114 11.00 -2.56 19.30
C SER A 114 11.79 -3.67 18.63
N ALA A 115 11.60 -4.91 19.09
CA ALA A 115 12.22 -6.08 18.47
C ALA A 115 11.74 -6.26 17.02
N GLY A 116 10.45 -6.07 16.77
CA GLY A 116 9.86 -6.13 15.45
C GLY A 116 10.48 -5.17 14.44
N VAL A 117 10.71 -3.92 14.85
CA VAL A 117 11.40 -2.91 14.02
C VAL A 117 12.85 -3.29 13.79
N ALA A 118 13.56 -3.76 14.82
CA ALA A 118 14.96 -4.18 14.69
C ALA A 118 15.09 -5.31 13.65
N ASP A 119 14.23 -6.33 13.72
CA ASP A 119 14.17 -7.44 12.77
C ASP A 119 13.80 -6.95 11.36
N ASN A 120 12.84 -6.02 11.25
CA ASN A 120 12.44 -5.45 9.96
C ASN A 120 13.59 -4.68 9.30
N ILE A 121 14.28 -3.83 10.05
CA ILE A 121 15.45 -3.08 9.56
C ILE A 121 16.57 -4.04 9.18
N GLN A 122 16.86 -5.05 10.00
CA GLN A 122 17.90 -6.05 9.69
C GLN A 122 17.58 -6.80 8.39
N ARG A 123 16.32 -7.16 8.19
CA ARG A 123 15.85 -7.90 7.02
C ARG A 123 15.84 -7.05 5.76
N TYR A 124 15.31 -5.83 5.83
CA TYR A 124 15.01 -5.02 4.64
C TYR A 124 15.98 -3.86 4.40
N GLY A 125 16.83 -3.51 5.36
CA GLY A 125 17.89 -2.52 5.21
C GLY A 125 17.53 -1.08 5.62
N GLY A 126 16.34 -0.85 6.19
CA GLY A 126 15.94 0.47 6.68
C GLY A 126 15.95 1.55 5.58
N ASP A 127 16.69 2.63 5.82
CA ASP A 127 16.88 3.73 4.86
C ASP A 127 17.87 3.41 3.72
N LYS A 128 18.47 2.21 3.74
CA LYS A 128 19.39 1.69 2.72
C LYS A 128 19.00 0.27 2.31
N PRO A 129 17.81 0.08 1.72
CA PRO A 129 17.35 -1.23 1.30
C PRO A 129 18.27 -1.86 0.24
N LYS A 130 18.45 -3.18 0.33
CA LYS A 130 19.40 -3.95 -0.49
C LYS A 130 18.84 -4.42 -1.84
N GLY A 131 17.71 -3.87 -2.27
CA GLY A 131 17.06 -4.29 -3.52
C GLY A 131 17.74 -3.74 -4.78
N HIS A 132 17.17 -4.01 -5.94
CA HIS A 132 17.65 -3.55 -7.25
C HIS A 132 16.48 -3.11 -8.11
N ASN A 133 16.73 -2.24 -9.08
CA ASN A 133 15.72 -1.67 -9.96
C ASN A 133 14.58 -0.99 -9.17
N ILE A 134 14.92 -0.07 -8.25
CA ILE A 134 13.93 0.60 -7.38
C ILE A 134 13.91 2.10 -7.63
N PHE A 135 12.75 2.64 -7.99
CA PHE A 135 12.55 4.09 -8.10
C PHE A 135 11.86 4.60 -6.84
N TYR A 136 12.54 5.44 -6.06
CA TYR A 136 11.95 6.08 -4.88
C TYR A 136 11.26 7.39 -5.29
N ALA A 137 9.93 7.34 -5.41
CA ALA A 137 9.09 8.48 -5.73
C ALA A 137 8.47 9.07 -4.47
N ASN A 138 8.77 10.33 -4.16
CA ASN A 138 8.11 11.08 -3.08
C ASN A 138 7.46 12.35 -3.63
N ALA A 139 6.47 12.87 -2.92
CA ALA A 139 5.82 14.14 -3.23
C ALA A 139 6.06 15.18 -2.11
N GLY A 140 6.20 16.45 -2.50
CA GLY A 140 6.69 17.51 -1.62
C GLY A 140 5.80 17.82 -0.42
N ASP A 141 4.48 17.69 -0.57
CA ASP A 141 3.54 17.88 0.53
C ASP A 141 3.19 16.57 1.24
N ASP A 142 3.56 15.40 0.71
CA ASP A 142 3.24 14.12 1.33
C ASP A 142 3.90 14.03 2.73
N PRO A 143 3.12 13.92 3.82
CA PRO A 143 3.67 13.78 5.17
C PRO A 143 4.50 12.49 5.31
N TRP A 144 4.27 11.50 4.44
CA TRP A 144 4.97 10.22 4.44
C TRP A 144 6.35 10.23 3.80
N GLN A 145 6.75 11.31 3.11
CA GLN A 145 8.05 11.37 2.42
C GLN A 145 9.25 11.09 3.34
N ARG A 146 9.13 11.40 4.64
CA ARG A 146 10.19 11.20 5.64
C ARG A 146 10.35 9.75 6.09
N ALA A 147 9.38 8.88 5.76
CA ALA A 147 9.44 7.43 6.04
C ALA A 147 9.96 6.64 4.83
N SER A 148 10.55 7.31 3.84
CA SER A 148 11.06 6.75 2.60
C SER A 148 12.56 7.01 2.47
N VAL A 149 13.19 6.44 1.45
CA VAL A 149 14.52 6.88 0.99
C VAL A 149 14.38 8.29 0.42
N THR A 150 15.20 9.23 0.91
CA THR A 150 15.09 10.66 0.56
C THR A 150 16.22 11.18 -0.34
N SER A 151 17.04 10.27 -0.89
CA SER A 151 18.13 10.60 -1.81
C SER A 151 18.46 9.41 -2.70
N THR A 152 19.03 9.66 -3.88
CA THR A 152 19.46 8.59 -4.78
C THR A 152 20.55 7.76 -4.09
N LEU A 153 20.34 6.44 -4.01
CA LEU A 153 21.30 5.52 -3.38
C LEU A 153 22.32 4.98 -4.39
N SER A 154 21.91 4.79 -5.65
CA SER A 154 22.77 4.37 -6.76
C SER A 154 22.12 4.65 -8.11
N LEU A 155 22.82 4.39 -9.22
CA LEU A 155 22.24 4.47 -10.58
C LEU A 155 21.08 3.49 -10.81
N ASP A 156 20.97 2.46 -9.98
CA ASP A 156 19.92 1.44 -10.03
C ASP A 156 18.81 1.67 -8.98
N GLN A 157 19.03 2.65 -8.11
CA GLN A 157 18.13 3.05 -7.03
C GLN A 157 17.94 4.58 -7.03
N PRO A 158 17.39 5.16 -8.12
CA PRO A 158 17.15 6.60 -8.23
C PRO A 158 16.06 7.07 -7.25
N PHE A 159 16.17 8.33 -6.85
CA PHE A 159 15.17 9.04 -6.07
C PHE A 159 14.73 10.31 -6.78
N TYR A 160 13.45 10.64 -6.67
CA TYR A 160 12.93 11.94 -7.09
C TYR A 160 11.83 12.46 -6.15
N LEU A 161 11.95 13.74 -5.76
CA LEU A 161 10.95 14.47 -5.00
C LEU A 161 10.18 15.44 -5.91
N ALA A 162 8.91 15.16 -6.16
CA ALA A 162 8.02 16.09 -6.84
C ALA A 162 7.63 17.25 -5.91
N LYS A 163 8.46 18.29 -5.88
CA LYS A 163 8.23 19.50 -5.08
C LYS A 163 7.24 20.43 -5.78
N CYS A 164 5.97 20.31 -5.42
CA CYS A 164 4.87 21.12 -5.95
C CYS A 164 3.80 21.36 -4.88
N ASP A 165 2.97 22.37 -5.10
CA ASP A 165 1.85 22.67 -4.22
C ASP A 165 0.71 21.67 -4.41
N LEU A 166 0.09 21.25 -3.30
CA LEU A 166 -0.93 20.21 -3.23
C LEU A 166 -0.46 18.83 -3.72
N CYS A 167 0.86 18.64 -3.80
CA CYS A 167 1.43 17.37 -4.18
C CYS A 167 1.51 16.42 -3.00
N GLY A 168 0.35 15.82 -2.69
CA GLY A 168 0.20 14.79 -1.68
C GLY A 168 0.58 13.39 -2.15
N HIS A 169 0.07 12.40 -1.43
CA HIS A 169 0.54 11.01 -1.46
C HIS A 169 0.25 10.27 -2.76
N CYS A 170 1.26 9.54 -3.24
CA CYS A 170 1.20 8.65 -4.41
C CYS A 170 0.57 9.28 -5.67
N GLY A 171 0.73 10.59 -5.86
CA GLY A 171 0.15 11.28 -7.02
C GLY A 171 0.76 10.85 -8.37
N ASP A 172 1.96 10.27 -8.32
CA ASP A 172 2.63 9.60 -9.43
C ASP A 172 1.88 8.36 -9.96
N LEU A 173 1.00 7.74 -9.15
CA LEU A 173 0.15 6.61 -9.57
C LEU A 173 -1.23 7.05 -10.10
N GLY A 174 -1.61 8.30 -9.92
CA GLY A 174 -2.91 8.85 -10.33
C GLY A 174 -2.98 9.27 -11.81
N ASP A 175 -4.14 9.81 -12.21
CA ASP A 175 -4.30 10.46 -13.51
C ASP A 175 -3.35 11.67 -13.66
N GLY A 176 -2.79 11.85 -14.85
CA GLY A 176 -1.81 12.90 -15.15
C GLY A 176 -2.38 14.18 -15.77
N SER A 177 -3.69 14.22 -16.05
CA SER A 177 -4.34 15.32 -16.78
C SER A 177 -4.11 16.70 -16.15
N VAL A 178 -4.11 16.78 -14.82
CA VAL A 178 -3.96 18.03 -14.05
C VAL A 178 -2.62 18.12 -13.30
N ASP A 179 -1.65 17.27 -13.64
CA ASP A 179 -0.40 17.24 -12.88
C ASP A 179 0.44 18.50 -13.08
N PRO A 180 1.01 19.06 -11.99
CA PRO A 180 2.00 20.12 -12.10
C PRO A 180 3.31 19.57 -12.69
N ALA A 181 4.13 20.47 -13.25
CA ALA A 181 5.36 20.10 -13.95
C ALA A 181 6.29 19.14 -13.17
N PRO A 182 6.53 19.32 -11.85
CA PRO A 182 7.39 18.39 -11.11
C PRO A 182 6.86 16.96 -11.06
N ARG A 183 5.53 16.77 -11.05
CA ARG A 183 4.91 15.43 -11.04
C ARG A 183 4.86 14.80 -12.43
N LYS A 184 4.65 15.61 -13.47
CA LYS A 184 4.79 15.14 -14.87
C LYS A 184 6.19 14.59 -15.11
N TYR A 185 7.22 15.35 -14.71
CA TYR A 185 8.61 14.91 -14.81
C TYR A 185 8.90 13.66 -13.97
N GLN A 186 8.33 13.55 -12.77
CA GLN A 186 8.42 12.32 -11.97
C GLN A 186 7.85 11.10 -12.71
N LYS A 187 6.66 11.22 -13.32
CA LYS A 187 6.04 10.14 -14.10
C LYS A 187 6.87 9.78 -15.34
N GLU A 188 7.47 10.77 -16.00
CA GLU A 188 8.39 10.54 -17.12
C GLU A 188 9.63 9.76 -16.69
N LEU A 189 10.28 10.16 -15.59
CA LEU A 189 11.42 9.43 -15.03
C LEU A 189 11.05 7.99 -14.65
N ILE A 190 9.91 7.79 -13.96
CA ILE A 190 9.44 6.44 -13.63
C ILE A 190 9.30 5.58 -14.88
N ARG A 191 8.71 6.11 -15.96
CA ARG A 191 8.57 5.40 -17.24
C ARG A 191 9.91 5.10 -17.88
N GLU A 192 10.86 6.04 -17.84
CA GLU A 192 12.21 5.88 -18.36
C GLU A 192 12.95 4.72 -17.65
N TYR A 193 12.92 4.70 -16.31
CA TYR A 193 13.56 3.65 -15.53
C TYR A 193 12.89 2.28 -15.73
N ILE A 194 11.55 2.22 -15.75
CA ILE A 194 10.83 0.98 -16.06
C ILE A 194 11.22 0.47 -17.46
N ALA A 195 11.26 1.34 -18.47
CA ALA A 195 11.66 0.95 -19.82
C ALA A 195 13.11 0.42 -19.85
N LYS A 196 14.03 1.10 -19.16
CA LYS A 196 15.43 0.67 -19.00
C LYS A 196 15.53 -0.72 -18.38
N TRP A 197 14.78 -1.01 -17.31
CA TRP A 197 14.84 -2.30 -16.61
C TRP A 197 14.18 -3.44 -17.39
N VAL A 198 13.16 -3.14 -18.20
CA VAL A 198 12.46 -4.13 -19.02
C VAL A 198 13.17 -4.40 -20.36
N ALA A 199 13.97 -3.47 -20.87
CA ALA A 199 14.63 -3.57 -22.17
C ALA A 199 15.46 -4.85 -22.40
N PRO A 200 16.27 -5.36 -21.45
CA PRO A 200 17.01 -6.62 -21.64
C PRO A 200 16.08 -7.81 -21.88
N TRP A 201 14.92 -7.82 -21.21
CA TRP A 201 13.94 -8.91 -21.31
C TRP A 201 13.17 -8.85 -22.63
N THR A 202 12.79 -7.66 -23.10
CA THR A 202 12.12 -7.50 -24.39
C THR A 202 13.04 -7.81 -25.56
N ALA A 203 14.31 -7.41 -25.48
CA ALA A 203 15.31 -7.77 -26.48
C ALA A 203 15.54 -9.28 -26.53
N LYS A 204 15.63 -9.94 -25.37
CA LYS A 204 15.74 -11.40 -25.27
C LYS A 204 14.51 -12.10 -25.85
N ALA A 205 13.30 -11.69 -25.46
CA ALA A 205 12.07 -12.27 -25.98
C ALA A 205 11.94 -12.10 -27.50
N ALA A 206 12.34 -10.94 -28.05
CA ALA A 206 12.36 -10.69 -29.48
C ALA A 206 13.40 -11.55 -30.22
N ALA A 207 14.58 -11.77 -29.62
CA ALA A 207 15.60 -12.66 -30.16
C ALA A 207 15.13 -14.13 -30.16
N ASP A 208 14.57 -14.60 -29.03
CA ASP A 208 14.04 -15.96 -28.89
C ASP A 208 12.89 -16.21 -29.89
N ALA A 209 12.00 -15.23 -30.11
CA ALA A 209 10.95 -15.29 -31.12
C ALA A 209 11.51 -15.37 -32.57
N LYS A 210 12.57 -14.63 -32.89
CA LYS A 210 13.25 -14.70 -34.19
C LYS A 210 13.91 -16.05 -34.42
N VAL A 211 14.54 -16.63 -33.40
CA VAL A 211 15.14 -17.98 -33.47
C VAL A 211 14.06 -19.02 -33.73
N ASN A 212 12.94 -18.96 -33.01
CA ASN A 212 11.81 -19.87 -33.22
C ASN A 212 11.22 -19.74 -34.63
N ALA A 213 11.04 -18.52 -35.14
CA ALA A 213 10.57 -18.28 -36.51
C ALA A 213 11.57 -18.79 -37.57
N ALA A 214 12.87 -18.61 -37.36
CA ALA A 214 13.91 -19.12 -38.25
C ALA A 214 13.97 -20.66 -38.23
N ALA A 215 13.82 -21.29 -37.06
CA ALA A 215 13.77 -22.75 -36.93
C ALA A 215 12.57 -23.34 -37.69
N VAL A 216 11.39 -22.71 -37.63
CA VAL A 216 10.22 -23.10 -38.44
C VAL A 216 10.51 -22.99 -39.94
N THR A 217 11.26 -21.97 -40.36
CA THR A 217 11.60 -21.76 -41.78
C THR A 217 12.63 -22.78 -42.29
N VAL A 218 13.62 -23.17 -41.47
CA VAL A 218 14.66 -24.15 -41.84
C VAL A 218 14.09 -25.57 -41.97
N VAL A 219 13.06 -25.92 -41.21
CA VAL A 219 12.40 -27.25 -41.28
C VAL A 219 11.55 -27.42 -42.57
N HIS A 220 11.19 -26.33 -43.26
CA HIS A 220 10.35 -26.38 -44.47
C HIS A 220 11.10 -26.69 -45.79
N ASN A 221 12.42 -26.95 -45.76
CA ASN A 221 13.19 -27.15 -46.99
C ASN A 221 13.21 -28.58 -47.55
N ASN A 222 12.40 -29.51 -47.03
CA ASN A 222 12.17 -30.82 -47.66
C ASN A 222 10.66 -31.07 -47.88
N ALA A 223 10.24 -30.90 -49.13
CA ALA A 223 8.93 -31.19 -49.74
C ALA A 223 7.75 -30.22 -49.43
N PRO A 224 6.86 -29.96 -50.42
CA PRO A 224 5.74 -29.05 -50.24
C PRO A 224 4.64 -29.75 -49.43
N VAL A 225 4.36 -29.22 -48.24
CA VAL A 225 3.14 -29.56 -47.48
C VAL A 225 2.26 -28.31 -47.45
N VAL A 226 1.08 -28.45 -48.02
CA VAL A 226 -0.01 -27.47 -48.00
C VAL A 226 -0.33 -27.14 -46.54
N GLY A 227 -0.38 -25.84 -46.24
CA GLY A 227 -0.26 -25.32 -44.90
C GLY A 227 -1.39 -25.67 -43.94
N GLU A 228 -1.01 -25.75 -42.66
CA GLU A 228 -1.86 -25.33 -41.55
C GLU A 228 -1.08 -24.29 -40.75
N SER A 229 -1.73 -23.17 -40.44
CA SER A 229 -1.17 -22.14 -39.58
C SER A 229 -0.85 -22.72 -38.21
N LEU A 230 0.41 -22.64 -37.77
CA LEU A 230 0.80 -22.90 -36.39
C LEU A 230 0.45 -21.69 -35.50
N ASN A 231 -0.84 -21.36 -35.45
CA ASN A 231 -1.46 -20.86 -34.22
C ASN A 231 -1.82 -22.08 -33.37
N GLN A 232 -0.80 -22.83 -32.92
CA GLN A 232 -1.02 -23.75 -31.83
C GLN A 232 -0.94 -22.93 -30.55
N ALA A 233 -2.07 -22.26 -30.25
CA ALA A 233 -2.47 -22.11 -28.87
C ALA A 233 -2.25 -23.47 -28.22
N SER A 234 -1.44 -23.51 -27.17
CA SER A 234 -1.14 -24.71 -26.40
C SER A 234 -2.43 -25.51 -26.21
N ASN A 235 -2.59 -26.61 -26.95
CA ASN A 235 -3.66 -27.56 -26.74
C ASN A 235 -3.30 -28.27 -25.43
N VAL A 236 -3.71 -27.67 -24.32
CA VAL A 236 -3.68 -28.30 -23.01
C VAL A 236 -4.55 -29.55 -23.14
N SER A 237 -3.91 -30.72 -23.11
CA SER A 237 -4.58 -32.00 -23.31
C SER A 237 -5.78 -32.11 -22.36
N PHE A 238 -6.90 -32.64 -22.85
CA PHE A 238 -8.12 -32.84 -22.06
C PHE A 238 -7.86 -33.67 -20.79
N LEU A 239 -6.81 -34.50 -20.82
CA LEU A 239 -6.30 -35.29 -19.70
C LEU A 239 -5.66 -34.45 -18.57
N VAL A 240 -5.24 -33.20 -18.85
CA VAL A 240 -4.68 -32.25 -17.86
C VAL A 240 -5.78 -31.36 -17.26
N LEU A 241 -6.81 -31.02 -18.06
CA LEU A 241 -7.92 -30.16 -17.61
C LEU A 241 -8.94 -30.91 -16.72
N LEU A 242 -9.16 -32.20 -16.96
CA LEU A 242 -10.05 -33.02 -16.14
C LEU A 242 -9.66 -33.07 -14.65
N PRO A 243 -8.41 -33.41 -14.26
CA PRO A 243 -8.03 -33.43 -12.86
C PRO A 243 -8.06 -32.04 -12.21
N ILE A 244 -7.73 -30.98 -12.96
CA ILE A 244 -7.81 -29.59 -12.47
C ILE A 244 -9.28 -29.19 -12.22
N LEU A 245 -10.18 -29.49 -13.16
CA LEU A 245 -11.61 -29.22 -13.00
C LEU A 245 -12.21 -30.05 -11.86
N CYS A 246 -11.82 -31.30 -11.71
CA CYS A 246 -12.22 -32.14 -10.57
C CYS A 246 -11.70 -31.57 -9.24
N LEU A 247 -10.47 -31.05 -9.19
CA LEU A 247 -9.93 -30.35 -8.02
C LEU A 247 -10.69 -29.07 -7.71
N PHE A 248 -11.05 -28.26 -8.71
CA PHE A 248 -11.86 -27.05 -8.50
C PHE A 248 -13.28 -27.37 -8.04
N LEU A 249 -13.91 -28.41 -8.59
CA LEU A 249 -15.25 -28.85 -8.17
C LEU A 249 -15.21 -29.46 -6.77
N ALA A 250 -14.19 -30.25 -6.43
CA ALA A 250 -13.98 -30.77 -5.08
C ALA A 250 -13.71 -29.63 -4.08
N PHE A 251 -12.87 -28.65 -4.43
CA PHE A 251 -12.62 -27.48 -3.61
C PHE A 251 -13.88 -26.64 -3.41
N LYS A 252 -14.68 -26.42 -4.46
CA LYS A 252 -15.96 -25.72 -4.37
C LYS A 252 -16.96 -26.49 -3.50
N ALA A 253 -17.01 -27.82 -3.59
CA ALA A 253 -17.86 -28.65 -2.75
C ALA A 253 -17.43 -28.61 -1.28
N ILE A 254 -16.12 -28.70 -1.00
CA ILE A 254 -15.56 -28.57 0.36
C ILE A 254 -15.90 -27.18 0.94
N MET A 255 -15.64 -26.12 0.18
CA MET A 255 -16.00 -24.75 0.58
C MET A 255 -17.49 -24.62 0.84
N HIS A 256 -18.35 -25.20 0.01
CA HIS A 256 -19.80 -25.12 0.19
C HIS A 256 -20.28 -25.95 1.41
N VAL A 257 -19.62 -27.07 1.71
CA VAL A 257 -19.89 -27.88 2.91
C VAL A 257 -19.44 -27.15 4.17
N ASP A 258 -18.26 -26.51 4.17
CA ASP A 258 -17.80 -25.70 5.30
C ASP A 258 -18.70 -24.47 5.51
N LEU A 259 -19.10 -23.77 4.45
CA LEU A 259 -20.01 -22.62 4.54
C LEU A 259 -21.40 -23.01 5.09
N VAL A 260 -21.91 -24.18 4.71
CA VAL A 260 -23.18 -24.71 5.24
C VAL A 260 -23.03 -25.23 6.67
N ARG A 261 -21.87 -25.82 7.03
CA ARG A 261 -21.58 -26.27 8.40
C ARG A 261 -21.42 -25.10 9.36
N ASP A 262 -20.75 -24.03 8.93
CA ASP A 262 -20.57 -22.81 9.73
C ASP A 262 -21.87 -22.02 9.87
N ALA A 263 -22.70 -21.98 8.82
CA ALA A 263 -24.06 -21.43 8.90
C ALA A 263 -24.95 -22.24 9.86
N ALA A 264 -24.88 -23.58 9.84
CA ALA A 264 -25.63 -24.44 10.74
C ALA A 264 -25.14 -24.37 12.20
N ALA A 265 -23.83 -24.20 12.42
CA ALA A 265 -23.26 -23.96 13.74
C ALA A 265 -23.74 -22.61 14.31
N THR A 266 -23.76 -21.56 13.50
CA THR A 266 -24.24 -20.22 13.87
C THR A 266 -25.73 -20.20 14.21
N VAL A 267 -26.56 -20.96 13.50
CA VAL A 267 -27.99 -21.10 13.81
C VAL A 267 -28.21 -21.88 15.12
N ARG A 268 -27.37 -22.87 15.44
CA ARG A 268 -27.46 -23.61 16.73
C ARG A 268 -27.04 -22.80 17.94
N THR A 269 -26.03 -21.93 17.84
CA THR A 269 -25.64 -21.01 18.92
C THR A 269 -26.60 -19.84 19.11
N SER A 270 -27.49 -19.58 18.15
CA SER A 270 -28.52 -18.53 18.25
C SER A 270 -29.84 -19.02 18.89
N LEU A 271 -29.98 -20.34 19.11
CA LEU A 271 -31.17 -21.01 19.65
C LEU A 271 -30.93 -21.69 21.02
N LEU A 272 -29.79 -21.40 21.65
CA LEU A 272 -29.44 -21.72 23.05
C LEU A 272 -29.09 -20.42 23.77
#